data_AF-F6HW02-F1
#
_entry.id   AF-F6HW02-F1
#
_cell.length_a   1.000
_cell.length_b   1.000
_cell.length_c   1.000
_cell.angle_alpha   90.00
_cell.angle_beta   90.00
_cell.angle_gamma   90.00
#
_symmetry.space_group_name_H-M   'P 1'
#
loop_
_entity.id
_entity.type
_entity.pdbx_description
1 polymer ?
#
loop_
_entity_poly.entity_id
_entity_poly.type
_entity_poly.pdbx_seq_one_letter_code
_entity_poly.pdbx_strand_id
1 'polypeptide(L)' 'MEIVTVDNFDFWFMGFLNYQKAFSYLRQAISQVHNPVQK' A
#
# COMPACT_ATOMS: atom_id res chain seq x y z
N MET A 1 -8.82 1.16 -8.10
CA MET A 1 -7.97 2.17 -7.43
C MET A 1 -6.60 2.12 -8.05
N GLU A 2 -6.04 3.28 -8.36
CA GLU A 2 -4.72 3.45 -8.96
C GLU A 2 -3.80 4.08 -7.92
N ILE A 3 -2.57 3.57 -7.80
CA ILE A 3 -1.53 4.14 -6.95
C ILE A 3 -0.32 4.38 -7.84
N VAL A 4 0.19 5.61 -7.81
CA VAL A 4 1.38 6.02 -8.55
C VAL A 4 2.46 6.35 -7.54
N THR A 5 3.65 5.79 -7.71
CA THR A 5 4.82 6.13 -6.89
C THR A 5 5.50 7.40 -7.39
N VAL A 6 6.38 7.99 -6.58
CA VAL A 6 7.13 9.20 -6.93
C VAL A 6 8.08 9.00 -8.12
N ASP A 7 8.46 7.76 -8.42
CA ASP A 7 9.24 7.34 -9.59
C ASP A 7 8.37 6.87 -10.77
N ASN A 8 7.08 7.25 -10.78
CA ASN A 8 6.14 7.00 -11.88
C ASN A 8 5.85 5.53 -12.18
N PHE A 9 5.86 4.67 -11.16
CA PHE A 9 5.38 3.30 -11.30
C PHE A 9 3.89 3.19 -10.94
N ASP A 10 3.12 2.59 -11.83
CA ASP A 10 1.67 2.44 -11.69
C ASP A 10 1.28 1.08 -11.11
N PHE A 11 0.55 1.10 -9.99
CA PHE A 11 -0.02 -0.08 -9.36
C PHE A 11 -1.55 -0.10 -9.52
N TRP A 12 -2.05 -1.17 -10.15
CA TRP A 12 -3.47 -1.36 -10.43
C TRP A 12 -4.10 -2.37 -9.47
N PHE A 13 -4.94 -1.90 -8.55
CA PHE A 13 -5.67 -2.76 -7.59
C PHE A 13 -6.94 -3.38 -8.17
N MET A 14 -6.89 -3.85 -9.42
CA MET A 14 -8.06 -4.37 -10.14
C MET A 14 -8.22 -5.89 -10.04
N GLY A 15 -7.21 -6.62 -9.53
CA GLY A 15 -7.24 -8.07 -9.35
C GLY A 15 -7.67 -8.56 -7.95
N PHE A 16 -7.98 -7.65 -7.03
CA PHE A 16 -8.36 -8.00 -5.66
C PHE A 16 -9.88 -8.15 -5.51
N LEU A 17 -10.32 -9.29 -4.99
CA LEU A 17 -11.72 -9.52 -4.57
C LEU A 17 -12.25 -8.43 -3.63
N ASN A 18 -11.38 -7.90 -2.75
CA ASN A 18 -11.70 -6.77 -1.87
C ASN A 18 -10.55 -5.77 -1.87
N TYR A 19 -10.50 -4.93 -2.91
CA TYR A 19 -9.44 -3.94 -3.08
C TYR A 19 -9.37 -2.94 -1.93
N GLN A 20 -10.51 -2.58 -1.30
CA GLN A 20 -10.54 -1.64 -0.18
C GLN A 20 -9.80 -2.21 1.04
N LYS A 21 -10.06 -3.48 1.38
CA LYS A 21 -9.37 -4.17 2.48
C LYS A 21 -7.87 -4.34 2.19
N ALA A 22 -7.52 -4.74 0.96
CA ALA A 22 -6.11 -4.86 0.54
C ALA A 22 -5.37 -3.53 0.64
N PHE A 23 -5.99 -2.44 0.19
CA PHE A 23 -5.43 -1.09 0.28
C PHE A 23 -5.21 -0.63 1.73
N SER A 24 -6.17 -0.90 2.63
CA SER A 24 -6.04 -0.58 4.06
C SER A 24 -4.81 -1.25 4.70
N TYR A 25 -4.58 -2.54 4.41
CA TYR A 25 -3.40 -3.24 4.92
C TYR A 25 -2.09 -2.71 4.34
N LEU A 26 -2.06 -2.37 3.05
CA LEU A 26 -0.88 -1.76 2.44
C LEU A 26 -0.49 -0.46 3.14
N ARG A 27 -1.48 0.41 3.41
CA ARG A 27 -1.25 1.67 4.15
C ARG A 27 -0.72 1.42 5.57
N GLN A 28 -1.22 0.40 6.26
CA GLN A 28 -0.74 0.02 7.59
C GLN A 28 0.71 -0.47 7.56
N ALA A 29 1.05 -1.36 6.63
CA ALA A 29 2.41 -1.90 6.49
C ALA A 29 3.43 -0.80 6.17
N ILE A 30 3.11 0.13 5.27
CA ILE A 30 3.97 1.27 4.94
C ILE A 30 4.18 2.18 6.17
N SER A 31 3.12 2.43 6.95
CA SER A 31 3.20 3.21 8.19
C SER A 31 4.11 2.54 9.24
N GLN A 32 4.07 1.22 9.33
CA GLN A 32 4.93 0.45 10.23
C GLN A 32 6.40 0.50 9.83
N VAL A 33 6.72 0.52 8.53
CA VAL A 33 8.11 0.67 8.05
C VAL A 33 8.69 2.04 8.42
N HIS A 34 7.85 3.08 8.47
CA HIS A 34 8.29 4.42 8.84
C HIS A 34 8.48 4.62 10.35
N ASN A 35 7.96 3.70 11.17
CA ASN A 35 8.29 3.65 12.59
C ASN A 35 9.50 2.73 12.74
N PRO A 36 10.67 3.23 13.19
CA PRO A 36 11.76 2.34 13.53
C PRO A 36 11.20 1.43 14.62
N VAL A 37 11.06 0.14 14.30
CA VAL A 37 10.75 -0.88 15.28
C VAL A 37 11.81 -0.73 16.36
N GLN A 38 11.40 -0.21 17.52
CA GLN A 38 12.21 -0.28 18.73
C GLN A 38 12.33 -1.77 19.05
N LYS A 39 13.44 -2.35 18.59
CA LYS A 39 13.97 -3.62 19.07
C LYS A 39 15.29 -3.33 19.74
#